data_AF-A0A803MP70-F1
#
_entry.id   AF-A0A803MP70-F1
#
_cell.length_a   1.000
_cell.length_b   1.000
_cell.length_c   1.000
_cell.angle_alpha   90.00
_cell.angle_beta   90.00
_cell.angle_gamma   90.00
#
_symmetry.space_group_name_H-M   'P 1'
#
loop_
_entity.id
_entity.type
_entity.pdbx_description
1 polymer ?
#
loop_
_entity_poly.entity_id
_entity_poly.type
_entity_poly.pdbx_seq_one_letter_code
_entity_poly.pdbx_strand_id
1 'polypeptide(L)'
;MQRWASKDTLLNLADLIPPIDIQNYLVKDMWDGNIGWKFELFAPYLPADTLAEIVALELIEDDDAIDGIYWNAQMDSHDGKRKCETLWPVFKIAHQKSRYIYDLYYRSEISKELYEFCLDQGYADRNLIAKWKKQGYERLCCLRCIQPRDHNFGTTCVCQVPKHLREEKVVECVHCGCRGCASGD
;
A
#
# COMPACT_ATOMS: atom_id res chain seq x y z
N MET A 1 -1.49 12.27 6.11
CA MET A 1 -1.54 13.18 4.95
C MET A 1 -2.38 12.46 3.89
N GLN A 2 -3.61 12.95 3.70
CA GLN A 2 -4.72 12.29 3.00
C GLN A 2 -4.32 11.84 1.59
N ARG A 3 -4.48 10.54 1.30
CA ARG A 3 -4.03 9.92 0.04
C ARG A 3 -5.03 10.03 -1.11
N TRP A 4 -6.22 10.60 -0.87
CA TRP A 4 -7.26 10.79 -1.88
C TRP A 4 -7.50 12.26 -2.26
N ALA A 5 -6.60 13.16 -1.85
CA ALA A 5 -6.55 14.50 -2.39
C ALA A 5 -5.61 14.51 -3.59
N SER A 6 -6.11 14.11 -4.76
CA SER A 6 -5.50 14.69 -5.97
C SER A 6 -5.59 16.21 -5.82
N LYS A 7 -4.47 16.89 -6.09
CA LYS A 7 -4.46 18.36 -6.20
C LYS A 7 -5.00 18.81 -7.56
N ASP A 8 -5.28 17.86 -8.44
CA ASP A 8 -5.86 18.13 -9.74
C ASP A 8 -7.31 18.54 -9.56
N THR A 9 -7.67 19.57 -10.31
CA THR A 9 -9.02 20.12 -10.31
C THR A 9 -9.93 19.25 -11.18
N LEU A 10 -11.25 19.37 -10.99
CA LEU A 10 -12.23 18.67 -11.82
C LEU A 10 -11.97 18.91 -13.31
N LEU A 11 -11.57 20.12 -13.69
CA LEU A 11 -11.21 20.45 -15.07
C LEU A 11 -10.07 19.57 -15.63
N ASN A 12 -9.10 19.19 -14.80
CA ASN A 12 -7.97 18.36 -15.22
C ASN A 12 -8.32 16.87 -15.26
N LEU A 13 -9.39 16.46 -14.57
CA LEU A 13 -9.85 15.07 -14.46
C LEU A 13 -11.00 14.74 -15.41
N ALA A 14 -11.61 15.77 -16.01
CA ALA A 14 -12.83 15.65 -16.79
C ALA A 14 -12.56 15.50 -18.30
N ASP A 15 -13.35 14.65 -18.95
CA ASP A 15 -13.39 14.50 -20.42
C ASP A 15 -14.22 15.62 -21.08
N LEU A 16 -15.14 16.21 -20.32
CA LEU A 16 -15.98 17.33 -20.75
C LEU A 16 -15.73 18.53 -19.85
N ILE A 17 -15.71 19.73 -20.43
CA ILE A 17 -15.49 20.97 -19.67
C ILE A 17 -16.65 21.17 -18.67
N PRO A 18 -16.40 21.13 -17.34
CA PRO A 18 -17.43 21.37 -16.33
C PRO A 18 -17.87 22.84 -16.30
N PRO A 19 -19.03 23.18 -15.73
CA PRO A 19 -19.41 24.58 -15.50
C PRO A 19 -18.41 25.29 -14.56
N ILE A 20 -18.21 26.59 -14.81
CA ILE A 20 -17.11 27.41 -14.25
C ILE A 20 -17.04 27.39 -12.72
N ASP A 21 -18.19 27.30 -12.07
CA ASP A 21 -18.36 27.26 -10.62
C ASP A 21 -17.75 26.00 -9.98
N ILE A 22 -17.64 24.91 -10.73
CA ILE A 22 -17.13 23.62 -10.23
C ILE A 22 -15.79 23.19 -10.85
N GLN A 23 -15.28 23.91 -11.84
CA GLN A 23 -14.02 23.55 -12.53
C GLN A 23 -12.82 23.42 -11.59
N ASN A 24 -12.77 24.23 -10.53
CA ASN A 24 -11.68 24.27 -9.56
C ASN A 24 -11.89 23.32 -8.37
N TYR A 25 -12.97 22.53 -8.36
CA TYR A 25 -13.24 21.60 -7.27
C TYR A 25 -12.16 20.53 -7.24
N LEU A 26 -11.68 20.23 -6.03
CA LEU A 26 -10.78 19.11 -5.78
C LEU A 26 -11.60 17.89 -5.37
N VAL A 27 -10.96 16.72 -5.37
CA VAL A 27 -11.61 15.45 -4.99
C VAL A 27 -12.27 15.54 -3.60
N LYS A 28 -11.67 16.28 -2.66
CA LYS A 28 -12.25 16.53 -1.33
C LYS A 28 -13.56 17.33 -1.35
N ASP A 29 -13.79 18.15 -2.38
CA ASP A 29 -14.96 19.04 -2.49
C ASP A 29 -16.15 18.32 -3.16
N MET A 30 -15.86 17.18 -3.80
CA MET A 30 -16.82 16.28 -4.46
C MET A 30 -17.46 15.28 -3.48
N TRP A 31 -16.93 15.17 -2.26
CA TRP A 31 -17.40 14.28 -1.20
C TRP A 31 -17.97 15.07 -0.01
N ASP A 32 -19.05 14.57 0.57
CA ASP A 32 -19.68 15.08 1.79
C ASP A 32 -19.70 14.00 2.88
N GLY A 33 -19.37 14.36 4.12
CA GLY A 33 -19.32 13.38 5.22
C GLY A 33 -20.68 12.83 5.65
N ASN A 34 -21.80 13.47 5.28
CA ASN A 34 -23.15 13.00 5.62
C ASN A 34 -23.89 12.39 4.43
N ILE A 35 -23.51 12.76 3.20
CA ILE A 35 -24.27 12.44 1.97
C ILE A 35 -23.42 11.61 1.00
N GLY A 36 -22.10 11.53 1.19
CA GLY A 36 -21.18 10.80 0.33
C GLY A 36 -20.81 11.59 -0.93
N TRP A 37 -20.52 10.89 -2.02
CA TRP A 37 -20.15 11.49 -3.30
C TRP A 37 -21.34 12.27 -3.89
N LYS A 38 -21.09 13.54 -4.24
CA LYS A 38 -22.07 14.39 -4.92
C LYS A 38 -22.09 14.11 -6.43
N PHE A 39 -22.34 12.86 -6.81
CA PHE A 39 -22.21 12.38 -8.20
C PHE A 39 -22.95 13.24 -9.22
N GLU A 40 -24.12 13.77 -8.88
CA GLU A 40 -24.91 14.64 -9.77
C GLU A 40 -24.16 15.91 -10.20
N LEU A 41 -23.17 16.36 -9.44
CA LEU A 41 -22.39 17.57 -9.74
C LEU A 41 -21.25 17.33 -10.75
N PHE A 42 -20.62 16.16 -10.72
CA PHE A 42 -19.36 15.93 -11.44
C PHE A 42 -19.36 14.72 -12.36
N ALA A 43 -20.21 13.72 -12.11
CA ALA A 43 -20.21 12.47 -12.87
C ALA A 43 -20.44 12.65 -14.38
N PRO A 44 -21.27 13.59 -14.87
CA PRO A 44 -21.44 13.80 -16.30
C PRO A 44 -20.16 14.24 -17.03
N TYR A 45 -19.13 14.70 -16.30
CA TYR A 45 -17.90 15.25 -16.87
C TYR A 45 -16.71 14.29 -16.73
N LEU A 46 -16.80 13.27 -15.87
CA LEU A 46 -15.71 12.34 -15.64
C LEU A 46 -15.75 11.14 -16.61
N PRO A 47 -14.59 10.56 -16.94
CA PRO A 47 -14.51 9.34 -17.71
C PRO A 47 -15.28 8.18 -17.04
N ALA A 48 -15.88 7.31 -17.85
CA ALA A 48 -16.63 6.15 -17.36
C ALA A 48 -15.76 5.21 -16.50
N ASP A 49 -14.48 5.10 -16.81
CA ASP A 49 -13.52 4.28 -16.07
C ASP A 49 -13.24 4.89 -14.68
N THR A 50 -13.11 6.22 -14.59
CA THR A 50 -12.96 6.95 -13.31
C THR A 50 -14.21 6.80 -12.44
N LEU A 51 -15.40 6.84 -13.05
CA LEU A 51 -16.65 6.60 -12.31
C LEU A 51 -16.75 5.17 -11.81
N ALA A 52 -16.33 4.19 -12.62
CA ALA A 52 -16.27 2.80 -12.20
C ALA A 52 -15.28 2.58 -11.05
N GLU A 53 -14.16 3.31 -11.00
CA GLU A 53 -13.22 3.31 -9.87
C GLU A 53 -13.83 3.91 -8.60
N ILE A 54 -14.52 5.06 -8.71
CA ILE A 54 -15.19 5.69 -7.57
C ILE A 54 -16.28 4.76 -7.00
N VAL A 55 -17.08 4.12 -7.86
CA VAL A 55 -18.12 3.16 -7.49
C VAL A 55 -17.52 1.84 -6.95
N ALA A 56 -16.37 1.40 -7.47
CA ALA A 56 -15.67 0.22 -6.96
C ALA A 56 -15.06 0.43 -5.57
N LEU A 57 -14.71 1.67 -5.21
CA LEU A 57 -14.29 2.05 -3.86
C LEU A 57 -15.48 2.09 -2.87
N GLU A 58 -16.70 2.30 -3.38
CA GLU A 58 -17.96 2.28 -2.61
C GLU A 58 -18.35 0.86 -2.15
N LEU A 59 -17.75 -0.19 -2.72
CA LEU A 59 -18.03 -1.61 -2.41
C LEU A 59 -17.27 -2.17 -1.20
N ILE A 60 -16.60 -1.33 -0.42
CA ILE A 60 -16.07 -1.71 0.90
C ILE A 60 -17.00 -1.11 1.95
N GLU A 61 -17.92 -1.92 2.48
CA GLU A 61 -19.01 -1.48 3.35
C GLU A 61 -18.58 -0.98 4.76
N ASP A 62 -17.29 -0.83 5.04
CA ASP A 62 -16.81 -0.33 6.35
C ASP A 62 -15.50 0.45 6.23
N ASP A 63 -15.64 1.77 6.03
CA ASP A 63 -14.53 2.73 6.03
C ASP A 63 -13.82 2.79 7.40
N ASP A 64 -14.54 2.57 8.50
CA ASP A 64 -13.98 2.54 9.86
C ASP A 64 -13.11 1.30 10.10
N ALA A 65 -13.34 0.19 9.40
CA ALA A 65 -12.47 -1.00 9.48
C ALA A 65 -11.13 -0.80 8.76
N ILE A 66 -11.12 -0.18 7.59
CA ILE A 66 -9.89 0.06 6.82
C ILE A 66 -9.05 1.16 7.46
N ASP A 67 -9.68 2.29 7.79
CA ASP A 67 -9.00 3.37 8.48
C ASP A 67 -8.68 2.95 9.91
N GLY A 68 -9.54 2.19 10.60
CA GLY A 68 -9.26 1.60 11.91
C GLY A 68 -8.07 0.66 11.92
N ILE A 69 -7.86 -0.20 10.91
CA ILE A 69 -6.65 -1.05 10.85
C ILE A 69 -5.39 -0.21 10.63
N TYR A 70 -5.46 0.84 9.81
CA TYR A 70 -4.32 1.69 9.49
C TYR A 70 -3.98 2.67 10.63
N TRP A 71 -5.00 3.25 11.27
CA TRP A 71 -4.90 4.13 12.43
C TRP A 71 -4.63 3.36 13.70
N ASN A 72 -5.26 2.21 14.00
CA ASN A 72 -4.91 1.40 15.18
C ASN A 72 -3.49 0.86 15.09
N ALA A 73 -2.95 0.57 13.90
CA ALA A 73 -1.53 0.23 13.77
C ALA A 73 -0.59 1.41 14.11
N GLN A 74 -1.03 2.66 13.90
CA GLN A 74 -0.28 3.88 14.24
C GLN A 74 -0.56 4.40 15.66
N MET A 75 -1.74 4.14 16.20
CA MET A 75 -2.27 4.61 17.48
C MET A 75 -2.26 3.53 18.57
N ASP A 76 -1.92 2.30 18.20
CA ASP A 76 -1.70 1.18 19.11
C ASP A 76 -0.83 1.68 20.26
N SER A 77 -1.30 1.50 21.50
CA SER A 77 -0.55 1.96 22.66
C SER A 77 0.88 1.41 22.54
N HIS A 78 1.85 2.31 22.63
CA HIS A 78 3.26 1.93 22.67
C HIS A 78 3.63 1.36 24.04
N ASP A 79 2.63 1.18 24.91
CA ASP A 79 2.79 0.80 26.30
C ASP A 79 3.26 -0.65 26.36
N GLY A 80 4.49 -0.84 26.84
CA GLY A 80 5.17 -2.14 26.88
C GLY A 80 5.81 -2.61 25.57
N LYS A 81 5.70 -1.87 24.45
CA LYS A 81 6.36 -2.23 23.17
C LYS A 81 7.74 -1.60 23.04
N ARG A 82 8.70 -2.31 22.43
CA ARG A 82 9.99 -1.71 22.06
C ARG A 82 9.76 -0.63 21.01
N LYS A 83 10.57 0.45 21.03
CA LYS A 83 10.47 1.54 20.03
C LYS A 83 10.45 1.06 18.57
N CYS A 84 11.15 -0.04 18.28
CA CYS A 84 11.20 -0.60 16.94
C CYS A 84 9.92 -1.38 16.55
N GLU A 85 9.21 -1.97 17.53
CA GLU A 85 8.03 -2.79 17.32
C GLU A 85 6.81 -1.98 16.88
N THR A 86 6.76 -0.70 17.24
CA THR A 86 5.71 0.22 16.82
C THR A 86 5.50 0.24 15.31
N LEU A 87 6.57 0.10 14.52
CA LEU A 87 6.48 0.17 13.06
C LEU A 87 6.27 -1.19 12.39
N TRP A 88 6.39 -2.30 13.12
CA TRP A 88 6.29 -3.63 12.54
C TRP A 88 4.93 -3.89 11.87
N PRO A 89 3.78 -3.50 12.44
CA PRO A 89 2.48 -3.66 11.78
C PRO A 89 2.42 -2.94 10.42
N VAL A 90 3.02 -1.75 10.32
CA VAL A 90 3.07 -0.98 9.07
C VAL A 90 3.82 -1.74 7.98
N PHE A 91 5.00 -2.29 8.30
CA PHE A 91 5.75 -3.11 7.35
C PHE A 91 5.01 -4.38 6.96
N LYS A 92 4.33 -5.03 7.92
CA LYS A 92 3.54 -6.24 7.68
C LYS A 92 2.39 -5.97 6.71
N ILE A 93 1.62 -4.91 6.95
CA ILE A 93 0.50 -4.50 6.08
C ILE A 93 1.00 -4.13 4.69
N ALA A 94 2.07 -3.34 4.59
CA ALA A 94 2.65 -2.95 3.30
C ALA A 94 3.12 -4.16 2.48
N HIS A 95 3.76 -5.13 3.15
CA HIS A 95 4.15 -6.40 2.53
C HIS A 95 2.92 -7.19 2.06
N GLN A 96 1.91 -7.35 2.91
CA GLN A 96 0.69 -8.11 2.60
C GLN A 96 -0.08 -7.51 1.41
N LYS A 97 -0.29 -6.19 1.38
CA LYS A 97 -0.94 -5.49 0.27
C LYS A 97 -0.17 -5.71 -1.04
N SER A 98 1.15 -5.51 -1.01
CA SER A 98 2.00 -5.71 -2.18
C SER A 98 1.98 -7.16 -2.67
N ARG A 99 1.96 -8.12 -1.74
CA ARG A 99 1.96 -9.54 -2.06
C ARG A 99 0.63 -9.99 -2.65
N TYR A 100 -0.48 -9.50 -2.11
CA TYR A 100 -1.81 -9.77 -2.62
C TYR A 100 -1.94 -9.35 -4.09
N ILE A 101 -1.58 -8.10 -4.42
CA ILE A 101 -1.63 -7.59 -5.79
C ILE A 101 -0.68 -8.37 -6.72
N TYR A 102 0.52 -8.70 -6.24
CA TYR A 102 1.46 -9.56 -6.97
C TYR A 102 0.87 -10.94 -7.28
N ASP A 103 0.31 -11.62 -6.28
CA ASP A 103 -0.22 -12.97 -6.43
C ASP A 103 -1.51 -12.98 -7.30
N LEU A 104 -2.34 -11.94 -7.27
CA LEU A 104 -3.48 -11.80 -8.20
C LEU A 104 -3.02 -11.71 -9.65
N TYR A 105 -2.03 -10.87 -9.94
CA TYR A 105 -1.52 -10.70 -11.30
C TYR A 105 -0.87 -11.99 -11.84
N TYR A 106 -0.03 -12.64 -11.04
CA TYR A 106 0.66 -13.86 -11.46
C TYR A 106 -0.24 -15.11 -11.51
N ARG A 107 -1.42 -15.08 -10.86
CA ARG A 107 -2.49 -16.08 -11.04
C ARG A 107 -3.45 -15.73 -12.18
N SER A 108 -3.21 -14.62 -12.88
CA SER A 108 -4.06 -14.12 -13.99
C SER A 108 -5.50 -13.78 -13.56
N GLU A 109 -5.69 -13.35 -12.31
CA GLU A 109 -6.98 -12.92 -11.78
C GLU A 109 -7.27 -11.43 -12.05
N ILE A 110 -6.24 -10.64 -12.36
CA ILE A 110 -6.35 -9.24 -12.76
C ILE A 110 -5.60 -8.98 -14.07
N SER A 111 -6.05 -8.00 -14.84
CA SER A 111 -5.40 -7.60 -16.09
C SER A 111 -4.04 -6.93 -15.83
N LYS A 112 -3.23 -6.83 -16.88
CA LYS A 112 -1.93 -6.14 -16.79
C LYS A 112 -2.12 -4.65 -16.53
N GLU A 113 -3.14 -4.06 -17.15
CA GLU A 113 -3.51 -2.65 -17.02
C GLU A 113 -3.87 -2.33 -15.57
N LEU A 114 -4.71 -3.16 -14.93
CA LEU A 114 -5.08 -3.00 -13.53
C LEU A 114 -3.88 -3.19 -12.59
N TYR A 115 -3.01 -4.16 -12.88
CA TYR A 115 -1.80 -4.37 -12.10
C TYR A 115 -0.84 -3.17 -12.17
N GLU A 116 -0.64 -2.60 -13.36
CA GLU A 116 0.20 -1.40 -13.54
C GLU A 116 -0.41 -0.19 -12.85
N PHE A 117 -1.72 0.01 -12.95
CA PHE A 117 -2.45 1.04 -12.20
C PHE A 117 -2.25 0.90 -10.68
N CYS A 118 -2.40 -0.32 -10.13
CA CYS A 118 -2.19 -0.55 -8.71
C CYS A 118 -0.76 -0.19 -8.24
N LEU A 119 0.24 -0.37 -9.09
CA LEU A 119 1.62 0.01 -8.79
C LEU A 119 1.81 1.54 -8.87
N ASP A 120 1.20 2.21 -9.84
CA ASP A 120 1.33 3.65 -10.05
C ASP A 120 0.61 4.47 -8.98
N GLN A 121 -0.56 4.00 -8.52
CA GLN A 121 -1.29 4.60 -7.39
C GLN A 121 -0.70 4.23 -6.02
N GLY A 122 0.33 3.36 -5.98
CA GLY A 122 1.01 3.00 -4.73
C GLY A 122 0.22 2.05 -3.83
N TYR A 123 -0.72 1.27 -4.37
CA TYR A 123 -1.39 0.17 -3.65
C TYR A 123 -0.44 -1.01 -3.41
N ALA A 124 0.60 -1.16 -4.22
CA ALA A 124 1.68 -2.13 -4.05
C ALA A 124 3.07 -1.49 -4.22
N ASP A 125 4.06 -2.00 -3.51
CA ASP A 125 5.44 -1.53 -3.60
C ASP A 125 6.16 -2.15 -4.82
N ARG A 126 6.30 -1.33 -5.87
CA ARG A 126 7.00 -1.68 -7.13
C ARG A 126 8.43 -2.17 -6.89
N ASN A 127 9.16 -1.56 -5.96
CA ASN A 127 10.55 -1.89 -5.70
C ASN A 127 10.68 -3.22 -4.95
N LEU A 128 9.80 -3.47 -3.98
CA LEU A 128 9.75 -4.75 -3.27
C LEU A 128 9.40 -5.90 -4.22
N ILE A 129 8.38 -5.69 -5.07
CA ILE A 129 8.00 -6.68 -6.09
C ILE A 129 9.14 -6.95 -7.07
N ALA A 130 9.87 -5.92 -7.51
CA ALA A 130 11.03 -6.10 -8.38
C ALA A 130 12.11 -6.98 -7.74
N LYS A 131 12.20 -7.02 -6.39
CA LYS A 131 13.08 -7.96 -5.69
C LYS A 131 12.52 -9.38 -5.66
N TRP A 132 11.22 -9.58 -5.44
CA TRP A 132 10.62 -10.93 -5.45
C TRP A 132 10.81 -11.68 -6.76
N LYS A 133 10.99 -10.97 -7.89
CA LYS A 133 11.29 -11.56 -9.20
C LYS A 133 12.75 -12.06 -9.32
N LYS A 134 13.63 -11.76 -8.37
CA LYS A 134 15.04 -12.16 -8.38
C LYS A 134 15.24 -13.43 -7.54
N GLN A 135 16.09 -14.32 -8.04
CA GLN A 135 16.44 -15.55 -7.35
C GLN A 135 16.99 -15.26 -5.95
N GLY A 136 16.45 -15.96 -4.94
CA GLY A 136 16.85 -15.82 -3.54
C GLY A 136 16.12 -14.73 -2.75
N TYR A 137 15.21 -13.99 -3.40
CA TYR A 137 14.43 -12.90 -2.77
C TYR A 137 12.91 -13.10 -2.87
N GLU A 138 12.43 -14.21 -3.40
CA GLU A 138 11.01 -14.56 -3.59
C GLU A 138 10.14 -14.38 -2.32
N ARG A 139 10.75 -14.49 -1.13
CA ARG A 139 10.11 -14.32 0.18
C ARG A 139 10.59 -13.09 0.98
N LEU A 140 11.30 -12.15 0.34
CA LEU A 140 11.87 -10.98 0.99
C LEU A 140 10.80 -10.18 1.75
N CYS A 141 11.07 -9.87 3.04
CA CYS A 141 10.10 -9.20 3.91
C CYS A 141 9.95 -7.69 3.65
N CYS A 142 11.04 -6.96 3.46
CA CYS A 142 11.04 -5.54 3.14
C CYS A 142 12.39 -5.10 2.55
N LEU A 143 12.44 -3.91 1.93
CA LEU A 143 13.66 -3.38 1.31
C LEU A 143 14.76 -3.03 2.32
N ARG A 144 14.40 -2.57 3.53
CA ARG A 144 15.39 -2.23 4.58
C ARG A 144 16.27 -3.43 4.94
N CYS A 145 15.71 -4.64 4.97
CA CYS A 145 16.44 -5.85 5.36
C CYS A 145 17.55 -6.27 4.39
N ILE A 146 17.63 -5.67 3.20
CA ILE A 146 18.68 -5.94 2.21
C ILE A 146 19.53 -4.71 1.88
N GLN A 147 19.32 -3.60 2.58
CA GLN A 147 20.00 -2.34 2.30
C GLN A 147 21.25 -2.24 3.19
N PRO A 148 22.48 -2.26 2.63
CA PRO A 148 23.72 -2.23 3.44
C PRO A 148 23.81 -1.02 4.37
N ARG A 149 23.33 0.15 3.91
CA ARG A 149 23.35 1.40 4.68
C ARG A 149 22.50 1.38 5.95
N ASP A 150 21.53 0.46 6.04
CA ASP A 150 20.61 0.35 7.18
C ASP A 150 21.18 -0.59 8.26
N HIS A 151 22.41 -1.11 8.08
CA HIS A 151 23.09 -2.04 8.99
C HIS A 151 24.52 -1.57 9.31
N ASN A 152 24.94 -1.73 10.57
CA ASN A 152 26.23 -1.24 11.08
C ASN A 152 27.46 -1.78 10.33
N PHE A 153 27.39 -3.02 9.84
CA PHE A 153 28.50 -3.70 9.17
C PHE A 153 28.35 -3.73 7.63
N GLY A 154 27.38 -3.01 7.07
CA GLY A 154 27.16 -3.00 5.62
C GLY A 154 26.65 -4.32 5.05
N THR A 155 26.05 -5.17 5.87
CA THR A 155 25.51 -6.49 5.50
C THR A 155 24.00 -6.46 5.32
N THR A 156 23.38 -7.62 5.12
CA THR A 156 21.92 -7.80 5.18
C THR A 156 21.44 -8.11 6.59
N CYS A 157 20.13 -8.03 6.80
CA CYS A 157 19.52 -8.39 8.08
C CYS A 157 19.63 -9.89 8.35
N VAL A 158 19.72 -10.27 9.63
CA VAL A 158 19.73 -11.68 10.08
C VAL A 158 18.51 -12.48 9.60
N CYS A 159 17.36 -11.82 9.35
CA CYS A 159 16.19 -12.51 8.81
C CYS A 159 16.38 -13.02 7.37
N GLN A 160 17.41 -12.58 6.63
CA GLN A 160 17.78 -13.10 5.31
C GLN A 160 18.74 -14.30 5.38
N VAL A 161 19.29 -14.62 6.56
CA VAL A 161 20.15 -15.80 6.74
C VAL A 161 19.25 -17.04 6.80
N PRO A 162 19.53 -18.13 6.07
CA PRO A 162 18.75 -19.37 6.18
C PRO A 162 18.74 -19.94 7.61
N LYS A 163 17.59 -20.44 8.10
CA LYS A 163 17.39 -20.99 9.45
C LYS A 163 18.45 -22.00 9.86
N HIS A 164 18.87 -22.87 8.94
CA HIS A 164 19.88 -23.91 9.20
C HIS A 164 21.30 -23.37 9.39
N LEU A 165 21.55 -22.10 9.03
CA LEU A 165 22.82 -21.40 9.20
C LEU A 165 22.79 -20.39 10.37
N ARG A 166 21.67 -20.26 11.08
CA ARG A 166 21.55 -19.32 12.20
C ARG A 166 22.02 -19.96 13.49
N GLU A 167 22.79 -19.21 14.27
CA GLU A 167 23.10 -19.55 15.66
C GLU A 167 21.84 -19.44 16.55
N GLU A 168 21.03 -18.39 16.34
CA GLU A 168 19.78 -18.17 17.05
C GLU A 168 18.58 -18.84 16.35
N LYS A 169 17.81 -19.62 17.11
CA LYS A 169 16.62 -20.33 16.60
C LYS A 169 15.40 -19.43 16.41
N VAL A 170 15.31 -18.35 17.20
CA VAL A 170 14.20 -17.39 17.15
C VAL A 170 14.76 -16.05 16.74
N VAL A 171 14.34 -15.57 15.57
CA VAL A 171 14.72 -14.26 15.05
C VAL A 171 13.50 -13.37 15.02
N GLU A 172 13.65 -12.13 15.46
CA GLU A 172 12.70 -11.06 15.20
C GLU A 172 13.46 -9.85 14.68
N CYS A 173 13.31 -9.56 13.38
CA CYS A 173 14.00 -8.46 12.75
C CYS A 173 13.60 -7.12 13.38
N VAL A 174 14.60 -6.34 13.79
CA VAL A 174 14.38 -5.01 14.39
C VAL A 174 13.65 -4.04 13.45
N HIS A 175 13.74 -4.20 12.14
CA HIS A 175 13.12 -3.28 11.18
C HIS A 175 11.63 -3.56 10.94
N CYS A 176 11.23 -4.82 10.87
CA CYS A 176 9.89 -5.21 10.39
C CYS A 176 9.26 -6.39 11.13
N GLY A 177 9.91 -6.93 12.17
CA GLY A 177 9.42 -8.08 12.93
C GLY A 177 9.50 -9.42 12.19
N CYS A 178 10.18 -9.48 11.05
CA CYS A 178 10.32 -10.70 10.27
C CYS A 178 11.09 -11.80 11.03
N ARG A 179 10.61 -13.05 10.92
CA ARG A 179 11.22 -14.24 11.57
C ARG A 179 12.06 -15.11 10.63
N GLY A 180 12.24 -14.66 9.39
CA GLY A 180 12.92 -15.39 8.34
C GLY A 180 12.26 -15.10 7.00
N CYS A 181 13.08 -14.67 6.04
CA CYS A 181 12.65 -14.31 4.69
C CYS A 181 13.68 -14.76 3.64
N ALA A 182 14.60 -15.64 4.02
CA ALA A 182 15.41 -16.39 3.06
C ALA A 182 14.49 -17.30 2.25
N SER A 183 14.62 -17.31 0.93
CA SER A 183 13.76 -18.13 0.09
C SER A 183 14.02 -19.63 0.19
N GLY A 184 15.20 -20.03 0.69
CA GLY A 184 15.58 -21.44 0.90
C GLY A 184 15.14 -22.04 2.25
N ASP A 185 14.35 -21.31 3.05
CA ASP A 185 13.80 -21.75 4.34
C ASP A 185 12.43 -22.46 4.27
#